data_AF-A0A1X6NS95-F1
#
_entry.id   AF-A0A1X6NS95-F1
#
_cell.length_a   1.000
_cell.length_b   1.000
_cell.length_c   1.000
_cell.angle_alpha   90.00
_cell.angle_beta   90.00
_cell.angle_gamma   90.00
#
_symmetry.space_group_name_H-M   'P 1'
#
loop_
_entity.id
_entity.type
_entity.pdbx_description
1 polymer ?
#
loop_
_entity_poly.entity_id
_entity_poly.type
_entity_poly.pdbx_seq_one_letter_code
_entity_poly.pdbx_strand_id
1 'polypeptide(L)'
;MADAGAPVPSAPPPADGSSDASAADNGAIKKSPSMLSRYSTRSTAAAFNHGLSRRRTEAAGLFTLWSAFVLIEGLIRFVRSDATRDLLPDGRPSDVIPPLLPFLGGLFEVIFGFTGLVVGIIELAFASGGIFATICFLIIQVPLSWFTFIVYVFMIPAYRWRLDLVTVVAGTTLSVSRTHGLIAMGVVTSVAFCAALQGGQFVFALRLLAYQAQQAQERPSAALTTALTHARPRAIFWCALFTLGGASTLAAGAVLADALGSGRVDAPAFYAFPPHVGVYPVMTAVTGGVMTVYGLASVAAAAGVGALVGPTVHALPLVFALMFVNFALVQVASIGSPAAEVANLPGRLAFAAAMHTGLTLVSVVIGPYFVVRVGKEADPGGAPPVVAAA
;
A
#
# COMPACT_ATOMS: atom_id res chain seq x y z
N MET A 1 -44.56 -14.42 52.23
CA MET A 1 -45.71 -14.20 53.15
C MET A 1 -45.79 -12.71 53.34
N ALA A 2 -46.58 -12.02 52.52
CA ALA A 2 -48.04 -11.88 52.68
C ALA A 2 -48.33 -11.00 53.90
N ASP A 3 -49.18 -9.98 53.88
CA ASP A 3 -50.04 -9.35 52.89
C ASP A 3 -50.75 -8.22 53.68
N ALA A 4 -51.52 -7.36 53.01
CA ALA A 4 -52.85 -6.91 53.43
C ALA A 4 -53.10 -5.42 53.13
N GLY A 5 -54.07 -5.18 52.24
CA GLY A 5 -54.75 -3.90 52.11
C GLY A 5 -55.59 -3.71 50.83
N ALA A 6 -56.55 -4.60 50.56
CA ALA A 6 -57.62 -4.49 49.54
C ALA A 6 -58.66 -3.37 49.92
N PRO A 7 -59.83 -3.13 49.24
CA PRO A 7 -60.43 -3.63 47.98
C PRO A 7 -61.15 -2.54 47.09
N VAL A 8 -61.68 -2.93 45.92
CA VAL A 8 -62.70 -2.26 45.03
C VAL A 8 -64.10 -2.79 45.44
N PRO A 9 -65.31 -2.12 45.41
CA PRO A 9 -66.02 -1.62 44.20
C PRO A 9 -67.18 -0.58 44.35
N SER A 10 -67.74 -0.04 43.24
CA SER A 10 -69.19 -0.03 42.88
C SER A 10 -69.60 0.99 41.77
N ALA A 11 -70.41 0.53 40.81
CA ALA A 11 -71.15 1.26 39.74
C ALA A 11 -72.66 1.39 40.15
N PRO A 12 -73.66 1.96 39.41
CA PRO A 12 -73.81 2.26 37.95
C PRO A 12 -74.64 3.57 37.62
N PRO A 13 -75.19 3.82 36.38
CA PRO A 13 -75.56 5.14 35.77
C PRO A 13 -77.09 5.47 35.83
N PRO A 14 -77.66 6.55 35.20
CA PRO A 14 -78.04 6.58 33.75
C PRO A 14 -78.07 8.01 33.08
N ALA A 15 -77.86 8.15 31.76
CA ALA A 15 -78.82 8.30 30.63
C ALA A 15 -79.11 9.74 30.16
N ASP A 16 -78.93 9.94 28.84
CA ASP A 16 -79.77 10.66 27.86
C ASP A 16 -78.84 11.04 26.69
N GLY A 17 -79.00 10.63 25.44
CA GLY A 17 -80.20 10.27 24.71
C GLY A 17 -80.19 11.10 23.43
N SER A 18 -79.61 10.58 22.34
CA SER A 18 -80.10 10.80 20.98
C SER A 18 -79.30 10.00 19.95
N SER A 19 -80.01 9.06 19.35
CA SER A 19 -79.71 8.28 18.17
C SER A 19 -79.56 9.12 16.90
N ASP A 20 -78.63 8.68 16.05
CA ASP A 20 -78.71 8.56 14.60
C ASP A 20 -78.99 9.74 13.65
N ALA A 21 -78.08 9.79 12.65
CA ALA A 21 -78.24 10.21 11.26
C ALA A 21 -78.10 11.71 10.90
N SER A 22 -76.93 12.12 10.40
CA SER A 22 -76.70 12.21 8.95
C SER A 22 -75.23 12.56 8.60
N ALA A 23 -74.82 12.13 7.42
CA ALA A 23 -73.47 12.06 6.88
C ALA A 23 -72.72 13.40 6.73
N ALA A 24 -71.41 13.39 7.03
CA ALA A 24 -70.37 14.06 6.23
C ALA A 24 -68.97 13.53 6.60
N ASP A 25 -68.48 12.65 5.74
CA ASP A 25 -67.13 12.11 5.68
C ASP A 25 -66.11 13.25 5.44
N ASN A 26 -65.42 13.70 6.50
CA ASN A 26 -64.27 14.59 6.36
C ASN A 26 -62.98 13.77 6.42
N GLY A 27 -62.61 13.29 5.23
CA GLY A 27 -61.40 12.53 4.95
C GLY A 27 -60.14 13.21 5.48
N ALA A 28 -59.52 12.57 6.47
CA ALA A 28 -58.11 12.76 6.75
C ALA A 28 -57.31 12.21 5.56
N ILE A 29 -57.03 13.06 4.59
CA ILE A 29 -56.10 12.79 3.50
C ILE A 29 -54.74 12.50 4.13
N LYS A 30 -54.40 11.21 4.26
CA LYS A 30 -53.00 10.76 4.34
C LYS A 30 -52.32 11.32 3.11
N LYS A 31 -51.58 12.44 3.26
CA LYS A 31 -50.72 12.99 2.20
C LYS A 31 -49.68 11.93 1.86
N SER A 32 -49.99 11.11 0.87
CA SER A 32 -49.02 10.28 0.16
C SER A 32 -47.90 11.22 -0.30
N PRO A 33 -46.62 10.95 0.04
CA PRO A 33 -45.52 11.77 -0.46
C PRO A 33 -45.63 11.82 -1.98
N SER A 34 -45.67 13.06 -2.51
CA SER A 34 -45.91 13.34 -3.92
C SER A 34 -44.97 12.52 -4.80
N MET A 35 -45.45 12.07 -5.97
CA MET A 35 -44.63 11.26 -6.89
C MET A 35 -43.29 11.94 -7.23
N LEU A 36 -43.25 13.27 -7.27
CA LEU A 36 -42.02 14.08 -7.43
C LEU A 36 -41.02 13.90 -6.27
N SER A 37 -41.48 13.83 -5.02
CA SER A 37 -40.61 13.56 -3.86
C SER A 37 -40.05 12.13 -3.88
N ARG A 38 -40.84 11.15 -4.32
CA ARG A 38 -40.39 9.75 -4.49
C ARG A 38 -39.43 9.57 -5.67
N TYR A 39 -39.63 10.31 -6.77
CA TYR A 39 -38.72 10.31 -7.92
C TYR A 39 -37.39 11.00 -7.59
N SER A 40 -37.43 12.13 -6.87
CA SER A 40 -36.23 12.83 -6.41
C SER A 40 -35.40 11.98 -5.43
N THR A 41 -36.05 11.32 -4.47
CA THR A 41 -35.38 10.40 -3.52
C THR A 41 -34.87 9.11 -4.17
N ARG A 42 -35.59 8.52 -5.13
CA ARG A 42 -35.08 7.37 -5.90
C ARG A 42 -33.93 7.74 -6.84
N SER A 43 -34.00 8.90 -7.49
CA SER A 43 -32.92 9.41 -8.36
C SER A 43 -31.65 9.66 -7.56
N THR A 44 -31.76 10.29 -6.39
CA THR A 44 -30.63 10.53 -5.49
C THR A 44 -30.09 9.24 -4.86
N ALA A 45 -30.96 8.31 -4.44
CA ALA A 45 -30.52 7.01 -3.93
C ALA A 45 -29.84 6.15 -5.01
N ALA A 46 -30.35 6.17 -6.25
CA ALA A 46 -29.73 5.47 -7.37
C ALA A 46 -28.37 6.08 -7.74
N ALA A 47 -28.25 7.41 -7.78
CA ALA A 47 -26.99 8.10 -8.00
C ALA A 47 -25.97 7.83 -6.88
N PHE A 48 -26.43 7.82 -5.62
CA PHE A 48 -25.61 7.46 -4.46
C PHE A 48 -25.09 6.02 -4.56
N ASN A 49 -25.97 5.05 -4.82
CA ASN A 49 -25.61 3.64 -4.98
C ASN A 49 -24.65 3.42 -6.15
N HIS A 50 -24.86 4.11 -7.27
CA HIS A 50 -23.97 4.06 -8.43
C HIS A 50 -22.58 4.63 -8.12
N GLY A 51 -22.52 5.76 -7.42
CA GLY A 51 -21.26 6.36 -6.97
C GLY A 51 -20.50 5.46 -5.99
N LEU A 52 -21.21 4.80 -5.08
CA LEU A 52 -20.63 3.91 -4.08
C LEU A 52 -20.12 2.60 -4.71
N SER A 53 -20.86 2.04 -5.67
CA SER A 53 -20.40 0.91 -6.49
C SER A 53 -19.11 1.23 -7.25
N ARG A 54 -19.03 2.40 -7.90
CA ARG A 54 -17.81 2.83 -8.62
C ARG A 54 -16.60 2.95 -7.69
N ARG A 55 -16.78 3.52 -6.50
CA ARG A 55 -15.70 3.67 -5.52
C ARG A 55 -15.25 2.32 -4.92
N ARG A 56 -16.19 1.39 -4.71
CA ARG A 56 -15.89 0.00 -4.33
C ARG A 56 -15.06 -0.69 -5.42
N THR A 57 -15.47 -0.61 -6.67
CA THR A 57 -14.76 -1.22 -7.81
C THR A 57 -13.36 -0.63 -7.96
N GLU A 58 -13.19 0.68 -7.77
CA GLU A 58 -11.87 1.31 -7.74
C GLU A 58 -10.99 0.76 -6.60
N ALA A 59 -11.55 0.64 -5.39
CA ALA A 59 -10.83 0.09 -4.24
C ALA A 59 -10.43 -1.38 -4.46
N ALA A 60 -11.35 -2.19 -5.00
CA ALA A 60 -11.08 -3.57 -5.38
C ALA A 60 -10.00 -3.66 -6.48
N GLY A 61 -10.06 -2.78 -7.49
CA GLY A 61 -9.06 -2.69 -8.55
C GLY A 61 -7.66 -2.39 -8.03
N LEU A 62 -7.54 -1.36 -7.18
CA LEU A 62 -6.27 -0.98 -6.56
C LEU A 62 -5.76 -2.05 -5.60
N PHE A 63 -6.65 -2.69 -4.83
CA PHE A 63 -6.30 -3.80 -3.94
C PHE A 63 -5.78 -5.02 -4.71
N THR A 64 -6.44 -5.40 -5.80
CA THR A 64 -6.01 -6.47 -6.71
C THR A 64 -4.64 -6.16 -7.31
N LEU A 65 -4.46 -4.94 -7.82
CA LEU A 65 -3.20 -4.51 -8.42
C LEU A 65 -2.05 -4.54 -7.41
N TRP A 66 -2.27 -4.02 -6.20
CA TRP A 66 -1.27 -4.08 -5.13
C TRP A 66 -0.95 -5.51 -4.71
N SER A 67 -1.97 -6.37 -4.61
CA SER A 67 -1.79 -7.78 -4.27
C SER A 67 -1.02 -8.54 -5.35
N ALA A 68 -1.21 -8.20 -6.63
CA ALA A 68 -0.40 -8.73 -7.72
C ALA A 68 1.07 -8.32 -7.59
N PHE A 69 1.36 -7.05 -7.27
CA PHE A 69 2.74 -6.61 -7.04
C PHE A 69 3.38 -7.28 -5.82
N VAL A 70 2.63 -7.41 -4.72
CA VAL A 70 3.08 -8.16 -3.53
C VAL A 70 3.41 -9.60 -3.90
N LEU A 71 2.52 -10.27 -4.64
CA LEU A 71 2.73 -11.65 -5.07
C LEU A 71 3.97 -11.79 -5.95
N ILE A 72 4.17 -10.88 -6.91
CA ILE A 72 5.35 -10.88 -7.78
C ILE A 72 6.62 -10.72 -6.94
N GLU A 73 6.69 -9.72 -6.04
CA GLU A 73 7.86 -9.50 -5.18
C GLU A 73 8.12 -10.68 -4.24
N GLY A 74 7.06 -11.25 -3.66
CA GLY A 74 7.12 -12.44 -2.81
C GLY A 74 7.64 -13.66 -3.57
N LEU A 75 7.16 -13.90 -4.79
CA LEU A 75 7.61 -15.01 -5.63
C LEU A 75 9.10 -14.89 -5.96
N ILE A 76 9.57 -13.68 -6.29
CA ILE A 76 10.99 -13.51 -6.62
C ILE A 76 11.84 -13.71 -5.37
N ARG A 77 11.44 -13.15 -4.22
CA ARG A 77 12.12 -13.35 -2.94
C ARG A 77 12.14 -14.82 -2.51
N PHE A 78 11.03 -15.52 -2.68
CA PHE A 78 10.90 -16.96 -2.40
C PHE A 78 11.85 -17.79 -3.28
N VAL A 79 11.83 -17.58 -4.60
CA VAL A 79 12.74 -18.29 -5.52
C VAL A 79 14.21 -17.97 -5.20
N ARG A 80 14.54 -16.72 -4.84
CA ARG A 80 15.91 -16.31 -4.47
C ARG A 80 16.41 -16.94 -3.17
N SER A 81 15.52 -17.31 -2.26
CA SER A 81 15.89 -18.02 -1.03
C SER A 81 16.39 -19.44 -1.29
N ASP A 82 16.16 -19.98 -2.50
CA ASP A 82 16.59 -21.30 -2.95
C ASP A 82 16.07 -22.43 -2.04
N ALA A 83 14.81 -22.81 -2.27
CA ALA A 83 14.11 -23.86 -1.55
C ALA A 83 14.78 -25.24 -1.59
N THR A 84 15.79 -25.43 -2.45
CA THR A 84 16.54 -26.70 -2.59
C THR A 84 17.74 -26.79 -1.65
N ARG A 85 18.13 -25.69 -1.02
CA ARG A 85 19.20 -25.68 -0.01
C ARG A 85 18.69 -26.19 1.32
N ASP A 86 19.61 -26.78 2.09
CA ASP A 86 19.37 -27.04 3.50
C ASP A 86 19.03 -25.72 4.22
N LEU A 87 17.81 -25.65 4.76
CA LEU A 87 17.29 -24.46 5.42
C LEU A 87 17.78 -24.33 6.86
N LEU A 88 18.23 -25.45 7.45
CA LEU A 88 18.68 -25.56 8.83
C LEU A 88 20.04 -26.28 8.90
N PRO A 89 21.09 -25.76 8.25
CA PRO A 89 22.38 -26.44 8.21
C PRO A 89 23.02 -26.51 9.59
N ASP A 90 23.40 -27.72 10.00
CA ASP A 90 24.17 -27.96 11.22
C ASP A 90 25.54 -27.26 11.14
N GLY A 91 25.95 -26.61 12.23
CA GLY A 91 27.24 -25.90 12.30
C GLY A 91 27.29 -24.59 11.52
N ARG A 92 26.15 -24.03 11.12
CA ARG A 92 26.07 -22.70 10.49
C ARG A 92 26.78 -21.64 11.35
N PRO A 93 27.72 -20.86 10.78
CA PRO A 93 28.32 -19.73 11.48
C PRO A 93 27.25 -18.72 11.95
N SER A 94 27.44 -18.16 13.14
CA SER A 94 26.44 -17.28 13.78
C SER A 94 26.20 -15.97 13.03
N ASP A 95 27.17 -15.56 12.23
CA ASP A 95 27.24 -14.35 11.40
C ASP A 95 26.61 -14.51 10.01
N VAL A 96 26.43 -15.73 9.52
CA VAL A 96 25.70 -15.99 8.26
C VAL A 96 24.20 -15.71 8.46
N ILE A 97 23.43 -15.42 7.41
CA ILE A 97 21.97 -15.33 7.53
C ILE A 97 21.38 -16.74 7.54
N PRO A 98 20.52 -17.12 8.49
CA PRO A 98 19.81 -18.40 8.45
C PRO A 98 18.95 -18.50 7.16
N PRO A 99 19.15 -19.50 6.28
CA PRO A 99 18.41 -19.59 5.01
C PRO A 99 16.89 -19.72 5.19
N LEU A 100 16.45 -20.31 6.31
CA LEU A 100 15.05 -20.38 6.70
C LEU A 100 14.36 -19.01 6.77
N LEU A 101 15.05 -17.94 7.20
CA LEU A 101 14.45 -16.62 7.37
C LEU A 101 13.98 -15.98 6.04
N PRO A 102 14.85 -15.76 5.04
CA PRO A 102 14.40 -15.26 3.74
C PRO A 102 13.41 -16.23 3.08
N PHE A 103 13.55 -17.54 3.27
CA PHE A 103 12.58 -18.52 2.76
C PHE A 103 11.17 -18.27 3.31
N LEU A 104 11.02 -18.22 4.63
CA LEU A 104 9.72 -17.97 5.28
C LEU A 104 9.18 -16.58 4.94
N GLY A 105 10.05 -15.56 4.92
CA GLY A 105 9.64 -14.21 4.53
C GLY A 105 9.08 -14.16 3.11
N GLY A 106 9.76 -14.80 2.14
CA GLY A 106 9.29 -14.87 0.76
C GLY A 106 7.98 -15.66 0.64
N LEU A 107 7.90 -16.82 1.32
CA LEU A 107 6.71 -17.66 1.33
C LEU A 107 5.49 -16.92 1.89
N PHE A 108 5.64 -16.20 3.00
CA PHE A 108 4.54 -15.47 3.61
C PHE A 108 4.07 -14.33 2.71
N GLU A 109 4.98 -13.61 2.05
CA GLU A 109 4.65 -12.61 1.04
C GLU A 109 3.88 -13.19 -0.15
N VAL A 110 4.25 -14.39 -0.61
CA VAL A 110 3.46 -15.13 -1.60
C VAL A 110 2.06 -15.46 -1.07
N ILE A 111 1.94 -15.94 0.17
CA ILE A 111 0.65 -16.32 0.76
C ILE A 111 -0.28 -15.11 0.88
N PHE A 112 0.16 -14.00 1.47
CA PHE A 112 -0.70 -12.83 1.62
C PHE A 112 -0.87 -12.04 0.30
N GLY A 113 0.09 -12.12 -0.63
CA GLY A 113 -0.07 -11.60 -2.00
C GLY A 113 -1.14 -12.36 -2.77
N PHE A 114 -1.06 -13.70 -2.77
CA PHE A 114 -2.01 -14.57 -3.47
C PHE A 114 -3.42 -14.49 -2.89
N THR A 115 -3.56 -14.59 -1.56
CA THR A 115 -4.88 -14.49 -0.91
C THR A 115 -5.53 -13.13 -1.17
N GLY A 116 -4.76 -12.04 -1.10
CA GLY A 116 -5.27 -10.71 -1.44
C GLY A 116 -5.69 -10.60 -2.91
N LEU A 117 -4.92 -11.20 -3.82
CA LEU A 117 -5.24 -11.22 -5.24
C LEU A 117 -6.56 -11.96 -5.52
N VAL A 118 -6.76 -13.12 -4.89
CA VAL A 118 -8.00 -13.89 -5.02
C VAL A 118 -9.20 -13.10 -4.50
N VAL A 119 -9.11 -12.52 -3.29
CA VAL A 119 -10.19 -11.70 -2.72
C VAL A 119 -10.50 -10.50 -3.63
N GLY A 120 -9.46 -9.81 -4.11
CA GLY A 120 -9.62 -8.66 -4.99
C GLY A 120 -10.25 -9.00 -6.34
N ILE A 121 -9.85 -10.11 -6.98
CA ILE A 121 -10.43 -10.58 -8.25
C ILE A 121 -11.90 -10.97 -8.05
N ILE A 122 -12.23 -11.70 -6.97
CA ILE A 122 -13.61 -12.08 -6.68
C ILE A 122 -14.49 -10.83 -6.51
N GLU A 123 -13.98 -9.83 -5.79
CA GLU A 123 -14.69 -8.57 -5.58
C GLU A 123 -14.86 -7.74 -6.85
N LEU A 124 -13.87 -7.75 -7.74
CA LEU A 124 -13.94 -7.11 -9.06
C LEU A 124 -14.92 -7.80 -10.01
N ALA A 125 -14.82 -9.13 -10.12
CA ALA A 125 -15.53 -9.90 -11.15
C ALA A 125 -16.96 -10.24 -10.75
N PHE A 126 -17.20 -10.54 -9.47
CA PHE A 126 -18.48 -11.08 -9.00
C PHE A 126 -19.18 -10.21 -7.97
N ALA A 127 -18.49 -9.23 -7.38
CA ALA A 127 -19.00 -8.42 -6.27
C ALA A 127 -19.55 -9.28 -5.11
N SER A 128 -18.98 -10.47 -4.91
CA SER A 128 -19.54 -11.52 -4.06
C SER A 128 -18.57 -12.08 -3.01
N GLY A 129 -17.36 -11.55 -2.90
CA GLY A 129 -16.35 -12.01 -1.94
C GLY A 129 -16.75 -11.68 -0.50
N GLY A 130 -17.56 -10.64 -0.33
CA GLY A 130 -18.22 -10.27 0.93
C GLY A 130 -17.26 -9.67 1.95
N ILE A 131 -17.85 -9.01 2.95
CA ILE A 131 -17.17 -8.35 4.08
C ILE A 131 -16.25 -9.33 4.82
N PHE A 132 -16.71 -10.58 5.00
CA PHE A 132 -16.00 -11.62 5.74
C PHE A 132 -14.64 -11.96 5.13
N ALA A 133 -14.56 -12.19 3.81
CA ALA A 133 -13.30 -12.55 3.16
C ALA A 133 -12.26 -11.42 3.27
N THR A 134 -12.69 -10.16 3.11
CA THR A 134 -11.81 -9.00 3.29
C THR A 134 -11.29 -8.88 4.72
N ILE A 135 -12.13 -9.16 5.72
CA ILE A 135 -11.72 -9.17 7.14
C ILE A 135 -10.71 -10.29 7.40
N CYS A 136 -10.99 -11.52 6.97
CA CYS A 136 -10.07 -12.64 7.12
C CYS A 136 -8.72 -12.36 6.47
N PHE A 137 -8.73 -11.78 5.27
CA PHE A 137 -7.53 -11.33 4.59
C PHE A 137 -6.75 -10.32 5.45
N LEU A 138 -7.40 -9.26 5.96
CA LEU A 138 -6.73 -8.25 6.78
C LEU A 138 -6.11 -8.85 8.05
N ILE A 139 -6.82 -9.77 8.72
CA ILE A 139 -6.33 -10.45 9.93
C ILE A 139 -5.08 -11.29 9.63
N ILE A 140 -5.05 -11.98 8.48
CA ILE A 140 -3.90 -12.81 8.07
C ILE A 140 -2.75 -11.94 7.57
N GLN A 141 -3.05 -10.92 6.78
CA GLN A 141 -2.06 -10.08 6.12
C GLN A 141 -1.25 -9.26 7.13
N VAL A 142 -1.85 -8.74 8.20
CA VAL A 142 -1.14 -7.92 9.20
C VAL A 142 0.06 -8.66 9.83
N PRO A 143 -0.09 -9.83 10.48
CA PRO A 143 1.06 -10.52 11.09
C PRO A 143 2.07 -11.01 10.04
N LEU A 144 1.62 -11.52 8.89
CA LEU A 144 2.52 -12.03 7.85
C LEU A 144 3.32 -10.91 7.17
N SER A 145 2.69 -9.76 6.92
CA SER A 145 3.38 -8.58 6.36
C SER A 145 4.38 -8.02 7.36
N TRP A 146 4.03 -7.90 8.66
CA TRP A 146 4.98 -7.50 9.70
C TRP A 146 6.18 -8.44 9.79
N PHE A 147 5.96 -9.76 9.79
CA PHE A 147 7.05 -10.73 9.79
C PHE A 147 7.97 -10.53 8.57
N THR A 148 7.38 -10.46 7.38
CA THR A 148 8.10 -10.26 6.12
C THR A 148 8.90 -8.96 6.13
N PHE A 149 8.28 -7.87 6.60
CA PHE A 149 8.90 -6.57 6.77
C PHE A 149 10.11 -6.66 7.71
N ILE A 150 9.96 -7.28 8.88
CA ILE A 150 11.05 -7.44 9.85
C ILE A 150 12.21 -8.24 9.25
N VAL A 151 11.92 -9.37 8.58
CA VAL A 151 12.95 -10.21 7.96
C VAL A 151 13.76 -9.43 6.93
N TYR A 152 13.08 -8.78 5.97
CA TYR A 152 13.75 -8.16 4.82
C TYR A 152 14.32 -6.77 5.12
N VAL A 153 13.69 -5.99 5.99
CA VAL A 153 14.06 -4.59 6.25
C VAL A 153 14.96 -4.44 7.48
N PHE A 154 14.94 -5.39 8.44
CA PHE A 154 15.74 -5.27 9.66
C PHE A 154 16.67 -6.47 9.91
N MET A 155 16.17 -7.71 9.86
CA MET A 155 16.98 -8.88 10.25
C MET A 155 18.11 -9.17 9.26
N ILE A 156 17.81 -9.32 7.97
CA ILE A 156 18.83 -9.52 6.93
C ILE A 156 19.89 -8.40 6.97
N PRO A 157 19.49 -7.12 7.06
CA PRO A 157 20.41 -6.01 7.28
C PRO A 157 21.26 -6.13 8.55
N ALA A 158 20.67 -6.54 9.67
CA ALA A 158 21.36 -6.68 10.95
C ALA A 158 22.40 -7.83 10.94
N TYR A 159 22.12 -8.95 10.27
CA TYR A 159 23.10 -10.01 10.07
C TYR A 159 24.30 -9.50 9.25
N ARG A 160 24.04 -8.71 8.21
CA ARG A 160 25.10 -8.13 7.38
C ARG A 160 25.88 -7.02 8.07
N TRP A 161 25.26 -6.29 8.98
CA TRP A 161 25.94 -5.35 9.86
C TRP A 161 26.99 -6.05 10.73
N ARG A 162 26.71 -7.30 11.15
CA ARG A 162 27.58 -8.13 12.01
C ARG A 162 28.65 -8.91 11.26
N LEU A 163 28.46 -9.19 9.97
CA LEU A 163 29.50 -9.82 9.15
C LEU A 163 30.69 -8.88 9.09
N ASP A 164 31.78 -9.28 9.75
CA ASP A 164 33.01 -8.51 9.82
C ASP A 164 33.52 -8.28 8.39
N LEU A 165 33.54 -7.00 8.02
CA LEU A 165 33.76 -6.44 6.69
C LEU A 165 35.11 -6.78 6.05
N VAL A 166 35.93 -7.63 6.67
CA VAL A 166 37.25 -8.02 6.20
C VAL A 166 37.19 -8.62 4.78
N THR A 167 36.11 -9.30 4.38
CA THR A 167 35.97 -9.87 3.02
C THR A 167 35.26 -8.96 2.00
N VAL A 168 34.45 -7.98 2.43
CA VAL A 168 33.73 -7.05 1.53
C VAL A 168 34.53 -5.75 1.30
N VAL A 169 35.36 -5.35 2.27
CA VAL A 169 36.32 -4.24 2.19
C VAL A 169 37.65 -4.67 1.57
N ALA A 170 37.97 -5.98 1.56
CA ALA A 170 39.23 -6.48 0.97
C ALA A 170 39.47 -6.09 -0.50
N GLY A 171 38.44 -5.60 -1.22
CA GLY A 171 38.58 -5.07 -2.58
C GLY A 171 38.04 -3.65 -2.79
N THR A 172 37.60 -2.93 -1.74
CA THR A 172 37.07 -1.55 -1.85
C THR A 172 37.75 -0.61 -0.86
N THR A 173 37.86 0.67 -1.20
CA THR A 173 38.46 1.72 -0.35
C THR A 173 37.53 2.21 0.78
N LEU A 174 36.38 1.56 1.00
CA LEU A 174 35.36 2.02 1.94
C LEU A 174 35.72 1.67 3.39
N SER A 175 35.63 2.64 4.29
CA SER A 175 35.75 2.39 5.73
C SER A 175 34.56 1.60 6.27
N VAL A 176 34.75 0.92 7.40
CA VAL A 176 33.68 0.20 8.12
C VAL A 176 32.50 1.13 8.42
N SER A 177 32.79 2.35 8.89
CA SER A 177 31.77 3.37 9.19
C SER A 177 30.96 3.78 7.94
N ARG A 178 31.61 3.96 6.78
CA ARG A 178 30.90 4.28 5.52
C ARG A 178 30.01 3.12 5.08
N THR A 179 30.47 1.88 5.27
CA THR A 179 29.67 0.69 4.94
C THR A 179 28.44 0.57 5.83
N HIS A 180 28.60 0.75 7.14
CA HIS A 180 27.49 0.80 8.09
C HIS A 180 26.50 1.93 7.78
N GLY A 181 26.99 3.12 7.42
CA GLY A 181 26.16 4.22 6.95
C GLY A 181 25.33 3.83 5.72
N LEU A 182 25.93 3.15 4.74
CA LEU A 182 25.26 2.71 3.52
C LEU A 182 24.21 1.61 3.80
N ILE A 183 24.45 0.71 4.76
CA ILE A 183 23.43 -0.24 5.24
C ILE A 183 22.24 0.51 5.86
N ALA A 184 22.50 1.51 6.71
CA ALA A 184 21.44 2.30 7.33
C ALA A 184 20.60 3.06 6.28
N MET A 185 21.25 3.64 5.26
CA MET A 185 20.53 4.29 4.15
C MET A 185 19.70 3.29 3.32
N GLY A 186 20.24 2.08 3.12
CA GLY A 186 19.51 0.95 2.55
C GLY A 186 18.21 0.68 3.33
N VAL A 187 18.31 0.49 4.66
CA VAL A 187 17.15 0.26 5.53
C VAL A 187 16.09 1.34 5.34
N VAL A 188 16.45 2.62 5.37
CA VAL A 188 15.50 3.74 5.22
C VAL A 188 14.77 3.67 3.87
N THR A 189 15.49 3.38 2.79
CA THR A 189 14.90 3.24 1.45
C THR A 189 13.95 2.04 1.38
N SER A 190 14.35 0.91 1.98
CA SER A 190 13.52 -0.29 2.06
C SER A 190 12.28 -0.11 2.90
N VAL A 191 12.36 0.62 4.03
CA VAL A 191 11.20 1.00 4.83
C VAL A 191 10.20 1.75 3.95
N ALA A 192 10.66 2.73 3.17
CA ALA A 192 9.79 3.51 2.31
C ALA A 192 9.09 2.66 1.25
N PHE A 193 9.83 1.78 0.56
CA PHE A 193 9.26 1.00 -0.55
C PHE A 193 8.39 -0.15 -0.04
N CYS A 194 8.85 -0.88 0.98
CA CYS A 194 8.09 -2.00 1.54
C CYS A 194 6.82 -1.51 2.24
N ALA A 195 6.85 -0.35 2.90
CA ALA A 195 5.64 0.27 3.44
C ALA A 195 4.66 0.62 2.30
N ALA A 196 5.13 1.19 1.19
CA ALA A 196 4.26 1.48 0.05
C ALA A 196 3.63 0.22 -0.55
N LEU A 197 4.40 -0.87 -0.66
CA LEU A 197 3.91 -2.15 -1.16
C LEU A 197 2.93 -2.82 -0.18
N GLN A 198 3.36 -3.16 1.02
CA GLN A 198 2.55 -3.94 1.96
C GLN A 198 1.48 -3.08 2.64
N GLY A 199 1.82 -1.86 3.03
CA GLY A 199 0.89 -0.89 3.60
C GLY A 199 -0.12 -0.38 2.57
N GLY A 200 0.25 -0.26 1.29
CA GLY A 200 -0.70 0.07 0.23
C GLY A 200 -1.75 -1.03 0.04
N GLN A 201 -1.34 -2.30 0.05
CA GLN A 201 -2.25 -3.44 -0.02
C GLN A 201 -3.27 -3.41 1.14
N PHE A 202 -2.78 -3.17 2.37
CA PHE A 202 -3.64 -3.03 3.55
C PHE A 202 -4.60 -1.84 3.44
N VAL A 203 -4.10 -0.67 3.00
CA VAL A 203 -4.90 0.55 2.86
C VAL A 203 -6.03 0.37 1.85
N PHE A 204 -5.77 -0.28 0.71
CA PHE A 204 -6.81 -0.52 -0.29
C PHE A 204 -7.80 -1.60 0.14
N ALA A 205 -7.36 -2.63 0.85
CA ALA A 205 -8.25 -3.63 1.46
C ALA A 205 -9.18 -3.01 2.51
N LEU A 206 -8.67 -2.14 3.40
CA LEU A 206 -9.49 -1.40 4.36
C LEU A 206 -10.51 -0.49 3.68
N ARG A 207 -10.15 0.14 2.56
CA ARG A 207 -11.08 0.99 1.79
C ARG A 207 -12.16 0.16 1.11
N LEU A 208 -11.80 -0.99 0.56
CA LEU A 208 -12.74 -1.95 0.02
C LEU A 208 -13.73 -2.40 1.11
N LEU A 209 -13.23 -2.80 2.27
CA LEU A 209 -14.04 -3.18 3.43
C LEU A 209 -14.99 -2.05 3.85
N ALA A 210 -14.50 -0.81 3.88
CA ALA A 210 -15.32 0.33 4.26
C ALA A 210 -16.47 0.58 3.27
N TYR A 211 -16.24 0.43 1.97
CA TYR A 211 -17.31 0.53 0.97
C TYR A 211 -18.28 -0.67 1.04
N GLN A 212 -17.78 -1.89 1.29
CA GLN A 212 -18.64 -3.06 1.48
C GLN A 212 -19.57 -2.88 2.70
N ALA A 213 -19.03 -2.42 3.84
CA ALA A 213 -19.80 -2.13 5.04
C ALA A 213 -20.86 -1.03 4.82
N GLN A 214 -20.51 0.02 4.07
CA GLN A 214 -21.48 1.06 3.67
C GLN A 214 -22.60 0.51 2.79
N GLN A 215 -22.30 -0.41 1.85
CA GLN A 215 -23.33 -1.08 1.03
C GLN A 215 -24.25 -1.96 1.87
N ALA A 216 -23.69 -2.65 2.86
CA ALA A 216 -24.44 -3.47 3.80
C ALA A 216 -25.19 -2.66 4.88
N GLN A 217 -25.11 -1.32 4.84
CA GLN A 217 -25.71 -0.42 5.82
C GLN A 217 -25.25 -0.69 7.26
N GLU A 218 -24.05 -1.25 7.43
CA GLU A 218 -23.45 -1.49 8.73
C GLU A 218 -22.93 -0.17 9.32
N ARG A 219 -23.00 -0.02 10.65
CA ARG A 219 -22.40 1.14 11.32
C ARG A 219 -20.87 1.09 11.13
N PRO A 220 -20.25 2.07 10.44
CA PRO A 220 -18.83 2.02 10.19
C PRO A 220 -18.06 2.20 11.50
N SER A 221 -17.07 1.36 11.74
CA SER A 221 -16.13 1.58 12.84
C SER A 221 -15.30 2.85 12.60
N ALA A 222 -14.63 3.36 13.65
CA ALA A 222 -13.74 4.51 13.54
C ALA A 222 -12.62 4.28 12.50
N ALA A 223 -12.11 3.04 12.40
CA ALA A 223 -11.10 2.64 11.42
C ALA A 223 -11.61 2.71 9.97
N LEU A 224 -12.84 2.24 9.73
CA LEU A 224 -13.48 2.28 8.40
C LEU A 224 -13.85 3.70 7.98
N THR A 225 -14.31 4.52 8.93
CA THR A 225 -14.53 5.95 8.69
C THR A 225 -13.22 6.60 8.28
N THR A 226 -12.13 6.31 9.01
CA THR A 226 -10.80 6.83 8.72
C THR A 226 -10.25 6.38 7.36
N ALA A 227 -10.64 5.18 6.90
CA ALA A 227 -10.34 4.68 5.57
C ALA A 227 -10.90 5.56 4.44
N LEU A 228 -12.00 6.25 4.71
CA LEU A 228 -12.76 6.99 3.70
C LEU A 228 -12.57 8.51 3.75
N THR A 229 -12.22 9.11 4.90
CA THR A 229 -12.35 10.56 5.11
C THR A 229 -11.04 11.32 5.32
N HIS A 230 -9.88 10.65 5.26
CA HIS A 230 -8.58 11.24 5.59
C HIS A 230 -7.56 11.11 4.45
N ALA A 231 -7.91 11.53 3.23
CA ALA A 231 -6.98 11.46 2.09
C ALA A 231 -5.76 12.38 2.27
N ARG A 232 -5.92 13.57 2.86
CA ARG A 232 -4.82 14.53 3.06
C ARG A 232 -3.67 14.03 3.94
N PRO A 233 -3.90 13.57 5.18
CA PRO A 233 -2.81 13.04 5.99
C PRO A 233 -2.19 11.78 5.37
N ARG A 234 -2.95 10.96 4.63
CA ARG A 234 -2.41 9.83 3.86
C ARG A 234 -1.49 10.29 2.74
N ALA A 235 -1.90 11.30 1.98
CA ALA A 235 -1.10 11.90 0.92
C ALA A 235 0.23 12.43 1.48
N ILE A 236 0.17 13.20 2.56
CA ILE A 236 1.36 13.72 3.24
C ILE A 236 2.26 12.57 3.72
N PHE A 237 1.69 11.58 4.42
CA PHE A 237 2.44 10.44 4.94
C PHE A 237 3.19 9.69 3.83
N TRP A 238 2.50 9.28 2.76
CA TRP A 238 3.10 8.52 1.67
C TRP A 238 4.12 9.34 0.87
N CYS A 239 3.85 10.62 0.61
CA CYS A 239 4.78 11.49 -0.10
C CYS A 239 6.03 11.80 0.74
N ALA A 240 5.87 12.02 2.05
CA ALA A 240 6.98 12.23 2.97
C ALA A 240 7.85 10.97 3.09
N LEU A 241 7.21 9.80 3.15
CA LEU A 241 7.92 8.53 3.17
C LEU A 241 8.73 8.30 1.88
N PHE A 242 8.15 8.60 0.71
CA PHE A 242 8.86 8.59 -0.56
C PHE A 242 10.02 9.58 -0.59
N THR A 243 9.83 10.78 -0.04
CA THR A 243 10.87 11.81 0.09
C THR A 243 12.05 11.30 0.92
N LEU A 244 11.78 10.66 2.06
CA LEU A 244 12.80 10.07 2.92
C LEU A 244 13.57 8.95 2.22
N GLY A 245 12.88 8.07 1.49
CA GLY A 245 13.52 7.06 0.66
C GLY A 245 14.42 7.67 -0.44
N GLY A 246 13.96 8.75 -1.07
CA GLY A 246 14.75 9.52 -2.04
C GLY A 246 15.99 10.18 -1.42
N ALA A 247 15.84 10.82 -0.26
CA ALA A 247 16.95 11.50 0.42
C ALA A 247 18.01 10.50 0.88
N SER A 248 17.56 9.33 1.36
CA SER A 248 18.44 8.22 1.71
C SER A 248 19.20 7.67 0.50
N THR A 249 18.49 7.50 -0.63
CA THR A 249 19.10 7.06 -1.90
C THR A 249 20.12 8.07 -2.41
N LEU A 250 19.82 9.38 -2.33
CA LEU A 250 20.71 10.46 -2.70
C LEU A 250 21.99 10.42 -1.86
N ALA A 251 21.85 10.32 -0.53
CA ALA A 251 22.99 10.23 0.39
C ALA A 251 23.86 9.00 0.10
N ALA A 252 23.24 7.83 -0.13
CA ALA A 252 23.97 6.62 -0.48
C ALA A 252 24.74 6.76 -1.80
N GLY A 253 24.11 7.31 -2.84
CA GLY A 253 24.77 7.58 -4.13
C GLY A 253 25.92 8.56 -4.00
N ALA A 254 25.74 9.65 -3.23
CA ALA A 254 26.77 10.65 -3.01
C ALA A 254 27.97 10.11 -2.24
N VAL A 255 27.76 9.33 -1.17
CA VAL A 255 28.83 8.70 -0.39
C VAL A 255 29.62 7.70 -1.25
N LEU A 256 28.93 6.94 -2.10
CA LEU A 256 29.60 6.02 -3.02
C LEU A 256 30.37 6.75 -4.12
N ALA A 257 29.82 7.85 -4.65
CA ALA A 257 30.47 8.63 -5.68
C ALA A 257 31.73 9.34 -5.15
N ASP A 258 31.69 9.83 -3.90
CA ASP A 258 32.86 10.37 -3.19
C ASP A 258 33.95 9.32 -3.01
N ALA A 259 33.57 8.10 -2.62
CA ALA A 259 34.52 7.05 -2.27
C ALA A 259 35.13 6.32 -3.48
N LEU A 260 34.34 6.13 -4.55
CA LEU A 260 34.65 5.21 -5.65
C LEU A 260 34.57 5.89 -7.03
N GLY A 261 34.22 7.18 -7.08
CA GLY A 261 34.06 7.94 -8.31
C GLY A 261 32.75 7.66 -9.04
N SER A 262 32.69 8.07 -10.31
CA SER A 262 31.50 7.89 -11.17
C SER A 262 31.39 6.53 -11.85
N GLY A 263 32.40 5.68 -11.66
CA GLY A 263 32.48 4.36 -12.28
C GLY A 263 31.46 3.38 -11.71
N ARG A 264 31.27 2.28 -12.43
CA ARG A 264 30.52 1.13 -11.92
C ARG A 264 31.29 0.52 -10.75
N VAL A 265 30.58 0.13 -9.71
CA VAL A 265 31.19 -0.59 -8.59
C VAL A 265 30.90 -2.08 -8.69
N ASP A 266 31.95 -2.87 -8.80
CA ASP A 266 31.88 -4.34 -8.87
C ASP A 266 32.08 -4.98 -7.49
N ALA A 267 31.11 -4.78 -6.58
CA ALA A 267 31.12 -5.37 -5.24
C ALA A 267 29.82 -6.16 -4.96
N PRO A 268 29.67 -7.40 -5.47
CA PRO A 268 28.41 -8.15 -5.43
C PRO A 268 27.85 -8.39 -4.01
N ALA A 269 28.72 -8.40 -2.98
CA ALA A 269 28.30 -8.53 -1.58
C ALA A 269 27.74 -7.22 -0.99
N PHE A 270 28.21 -6.06 -1.48
CA PHE A 270 27.79 -4.73 -1.04
C PHE A 270 26.40 -4.38 -1.57
N TYR A 271 26.10 -4.81 -2.80
CA TYR A 271 24.87 -4.46 -3.53
C TYR A 271 23.66 -5.34 -3.24
N ALA A 272 23.74 -6.32 -2.35
CA ALA A 272 22.65 -7.26 -2.14
C ALA A 272 21.47 -6.71 -1.30
N PHE A 273 21.33 -5.39 -1.13
CA PHE A 273 20.31 -4.78 -0.28
C PHE A 273 19.09 -4.31 -1.08
N PRO A 274 17.94 -4.98 -1.05
CA PRO A 274 16.75 -4.52 -1.78
C PRO A 274 16.17 -3.23 -1.15
N PRO A 275 15.84 -2.17 -1.91
CA PRO A 275 16.06 -2.04 -3.35
C PRO A 275 17.54 -1.74 -3.61
N HIS A 276 18.22 -2.48 -4.50
CA HIS A 276 19.68 -2.39 -4.60
C HIS A 276 20.12 -0.94 -4.85
N VAL A 277 21.13 -0.46 -4.13
CA VAL A 277 21.55 0.95 -4.19
C VAL A 277 23.02 0.97 -4.56
N GLY A 278 23.38 1.76 -5.57
CA GLY A 278 24.78 2.19 -5.70
C GLY A 278 25.69 1.41 -6.63
N VAL A 279 25.16 0.55 -7.52
CA VAL A 279 25.97 -0.07 -8.59
C VAL A 279 26.60 1.01 -9.48
N TYR A 280 25.84 2.07 -9.74
CA TYR A 280 26.30 3.29 -10.42
C TYR A 280 26.04 4.48 -9.49
N PRO A 281 27.06 4.92 -8.72
CA PRO A 281 26.89 5.89 -7.65
C PRO A 281 26.22 7.21 -8.08
N VAL A 282 26.66 7.76 -9.23
CA VAL A 282 26.11 9.01 -9.78
C VAL A 282 24.65 8.84 -10.19
N MET A 283 24.30 7.72 -10.85
CA MET A 283 22.92 7.45 -11.24
C MET A 283 22.02 7.30 -10.01
N THR A 284 22.50 6.61 -8.98
CA THR A 284 21.81 6.49 -7.71
C THR A 284 21.62 7.85 -7.04
N ALA A 285 22.64 8.71 -7.02
CA ALA A 285 22.54 10.07 -6.48
C ALA A 285 21.49 10.90 -7.24
N VAL A 286 21.55 10.90 -8.58
CA VAL A 286 20.58 11.61 -9.42
C VAL A 286 19.16 11.09 -9.19
N THR A 287 18.97 9.77 -9.14
CA THR A 287 17.68 9.13 -8.85
C THR A 287 17.14 9.58 -7.50
N GLY A 288 17.97 9.50 -6.45
CA GLY A 288 17.60 9.96 -5.12
C GLY A 288 17.22 11.43 -5.08
N GLY A 289 18.00 12.30 -5.75
CA GLY A 289 17.70 13.73 -5.83
C GLY A 289 16.36 14.03 -6.50
N VAL A 290 16.09 13.38 -7.64
CA VAL A 290 14.79 13.49 -8.34
C VAL A 290 13.65 12.99 -7.46
N MET A 291 13.81 11.85 -6.77
CA MET A 291 12.82 11.32 -5.84
C MET A 291 12.55 12.29 -4.68
N THR A 292 13.58 12.90 -4.10
CA THR A 292 13.44 13.87 -3.00
C THR A 292 12.68 15.11 -3.46
N VAL A 293 13.07 15.71 -4.59
CA VAL A 293 12.41 16.91 -5.12
C VAL A 293 10.95 16.61 -5.46
N TYR A 294 10.69 15.50 -6.13
CA TYR A 294 9.34 15.06 -6.46
C TYR A 294 8.49 14.80 -5.21
N GLY A 295 9.05 14.13 -4.21
CA GLY A 295 8.39 13.83 -2.95
C GLY A 295 8.03 15.10 -2.19
N LEU A 296 8.96 16.06 -2.08
CA LEU A 296 8.72 17.38 -1.47
C LEU A 296 7.63 18.15 -2.19
N ALA A 297 7.67 18.20 -3.52
CA ALA A 297 6.62 18.83 -4.33
C ALA A 297 5.25 18.16 -4.11
N SER A 298 5.22 16.84 -3.96
CA SER A 298 4.00 16.08 -3.69
C SER A 298 3.47 16.29 -2.27
N VAL A 299 4.35 16.43 -1.27
CA VAL A 299 3.96 16.84 0.10
C VAL A 299 3.36 18.24 0.08
N ALA A 300 3.98 19.20 -0.63
CA ALA A 300 3.47 20.54 -0.75
C ALA A 300 2.10 20.58 -1.47
N ALA A 301 1.94 19.79 -2.54
CA ALA A 301 0.65 19.61 -3.21
C ALA A 301 -0.43 19.06 -2.25
N ALA A 302 -0.10 18.02 -1.47
CA ALA A 302 -0.99 17.47 -0.45
C ALA A 302 -1.30 18.47 0.68
N ALA A 303 -0.35 19.34 1.01
CA ALA A 303 -0.48 20.36 2.04
C ALA A 303 -1.33 21.57 1.58
N GLY A 304 -1.77 21.62 0.32
CA GLY A 304 -2.69 22.65 -0.17
C GLY A 304 -2.11 23.58 -1.24
N VAL A 305 -0.88 23.33 -1.71
CA VAL A 305 -0.31 24.08 -2.83
C VAL A 305 -0.85 23.50 -4.15
N GLY A 306 -2.08 23.87 -4.49
CA GLY A 306 -2.83 23.29 -5.62
C GLY A 306 -2.10 23.36 -6.98
N ALA A 307 -1.29 24.40 -7.20
CA ALA A 307 -0.48 24.57 -8.41
C ALA A 307 0.54 23.43 -8.65
N LEU A 308 0.90 22.67 -7.60
CA LEU A 308 1.86 21.56 -7.71
C LEU A 308 1.19 20.22 -8.03
N VAL A 309 -0.15 20.11 -8.00
CA VAL A 309 -0.86 18.85 -8.29
C VAL A 309 -0.64 18.41 -9.74
N GLY A 310 -0.81 19.31 -10.71
CA GLY A 310 -0.57 19.01 -12.13
C GLY A 310 0.87 18.58 -12.40
N PRO A 311 1.88 19.39 -12.05
CA PRO A 311 3.29 19.05 -12.24
C PRO A 311 3.72 17.72 -11.60
N THR A 312 3.26 17.43 -10.39
CA THR A 312 3.57 16.14 -9.73
C THR A 312 2.93 14.96 -10.45
N VAL A 313 1.70 15.09 -10.96
CA VAL A 313 1.09 14.02 -11.77
C VAL A 313 1.82 13.83 -13.11
N HIS A 314 2.23 14.90 -13.79
CA HIS A 314 2.92 14.83 -15.08
C HIS A 314 4.37 14.33 -14.97
N ALA A 315 5.05 14.59 -13.85
CA ALA A 315 6.41 14.11 -13.61
C ALA A 315 6.47 12.61 -13.23
N LEU A 316 5.35 12.00 -12.84
CA LEU A 316 5.29 10.61 -12.35
C LEU A 316 5.94 9.59 -13.31
N PRO A 317 5.66 9.58 -14.63
CA PRO A 317 6.28 8.62 -15.55
C PRO A 317 7.81 8.76 -15.63
N LEU A 318 8.33 9.99 -15.55
CA LEU A 318 9.76 10.26 -15.56
C LEU A 318 10.43 9.74 -14.27
N VAL A 319 9.83 10.02 -13.11
CA VAL A 319 10.34 9.56 -11.82
C VAL A 319 10.30 8.03 -11.76
N PHE A 320 9.19 7.42 -12.22
CA PHE A 320 9.09 5.98 -12.33
C PHE A 320 10.17 5.39 -13.25
N ALA A 321 10.34 5.94 -14.45
CA ALA A 321 11.35 5.47 -15.40
C ALA A 321 12.76 5.53 -14.80
N LEU A 322 13.11 6.63 -14.13
CA LEU A 322 14.41 6.78 -13.48
C LEU A 322 14.61 5.77 -12.34
N MET A 323 13.60 5.60 -11.48
CA MET A 323 13.61 4.58 -10.44
C MET A 323 13.73 3.18 -11.02
N PHE A 324 12.98 2.86 -12.07
CA PHE A 324 13.01 1.57 -12.74
C PHE A 324 14.39 1.29 -13.33
N VAL A 325 15.00 2.27 -14.01
CA VAL A 325 16.34 2.12 -14.54
C VAL A 325 17.35 1.91 -13.40
N ASN A 326 17.27 2.68 -12.30
CA ASN A 326 18.23 2.59 -11.20
C ASN A 326 18.08 1.32 -10.35
N PHE A 327 16.85 0.96 -9.97
CA PHE A 327 16.53 -0.10 -9.01
C PHE A 327 16.14 -1.45 -9.65
N ALA A 328 15.83 -1.49 -10.95
CA ALA A 328 15.49 -2.73 -11.65
C ALA A 328 16.46 -3.05 -12.80
N LEU A 329 16.71 -2.15 -13.76
CA LEU A 329 17.49 -2.50 -14.97
C LEU A 329 19.01 -2.46 -14.80
N VAL A 330 19.55 -1.37 -14.26
CA VAL A 330 21.00 -1.11 -14.25
C VAL A 330 21.76 -2.10 -13.34
N GLN A 331 21.02 -2.79 -12.48
CA GLN A 331 21.52 -3.82 -11.57
C GLN A 331 21.51 -5.21 -12.21
N VAL A 332 20.72 -5.41 -13.27
CA VAL A 332 20.68 -6.62 -14.10
C VAL A 332 21.90 -6.71 -14.99
N ALA A 333 22.28 -5.58 -15.60
CA ALA A 333 23.48 -5.48 -16.42
C ALA A 333 24.77 -5.75 -15.63
N SER A 334 24.72 -5.72 -14.29
CA SER A 334 25.85 -6.03 -13.41
C SER A 334 26.01 -7.49 -12.98
N ILE A 335 25.09 -8.38 -13.35
CA ILE A 335 25.20 -9.82 -13.01
C ILE A 335 26.14 -10.58 -13.97
N GLY A 336 26.51 -9.99 -15.10
CA GLY A 336 27.51 -10.53 -16.02
C GLY A 336 28.96 -10.27 -15.59
N SER A 337 29.40 -10.79 -14.44
CA SER A 337 30.85 -10.88 -14.16
C SER A 337 31.41 -12.20 -14.72
N PRO A 338 32.69 -12.26 -15.14
CA PRO A 338 33.30 -13.49 -15.68
C PRO A 338 33.35 -14.66 -14.69
N ALA A 339 33.26 -14.38 -13.38
CA ALA A 339 33.12 -15.42 -12.36
C ALA A 339 31.74 -16.11 -12.37
N ALA A 340 30.72 -15.46 -12.96
CA ALA A 340 29.39 -16.02 -13.17
C ALA A 340 29.31 -16.91 -14.41
N GLU A 341 30.27 -16.81 -15.34
CA GLU A 341 30.38 -17.66 -16.54
C GLU A 341 30.76 -19.11 -16.21
N VAL A 342 31.40 -19.35 -15.06
CA VAL A 342 31.76 -20.70 -14.58
C VAL A 342 30.53 -21.46 -14.04
N ALA A 343 29.41 -20.78 -13.78
CA ALA A 343 28.17 -21.40 -13.33
C ALA A 343 27.06 -21.20 -14.38
N ASN A 344 27.06 -22.04 -15.41
CA ASN A 344 26.03 -22.17 -16.45
C ASN A 344 24.60 -22.35 -15.87
N LEU A 345 23.96 -21.26 -15.43
CA LEU A 345 22.57 -21.21 -15.01
C LEU A 345 21.84 -20.14 -15.84
N PRO A 346 21.13 -20.53 -16.92
CA PRO A 346 20.50 -19.65 -17.92
C PRO A 346 19.40 -18.70 -17.42
N GLY A 347 19.22 -18.53 -16.11
CA GLY A 347 18.10 -17.76 -15.54
C GLY A 347 18.49 -16.43 -14.87
N ARG A 348 19.73 -16.26 -14.41
CA ARG A 348 20.07 -15.18 -13.45
C ARG A 348 19.90 -13.75 -13.99
N LEU A 349 20.04 -13.54 -15.31
CA LEU A 349 19.79 -12.25 -15.97
C LEU A 349 18.30 -11.88 -16.01
N ALA A 350 17.40 -12.84 -16.23
CA ALA A 350 15.95 -12.59 -16.19
C ALA A 350 15.45 -12.35 -14.75
N PHE A 351 16.08 -12.99 -13.75
CA PHE A 351 15.63 -12.94 -12.36
C PHE A 351 15.95 -11.63 -11.62
N ALA A 352 16.98 -10.89 -12.01
CA ALA A 352 17.26 -9.58 -11.39
C ALA A 352 16.41 -8.45 -11.96
N ALA A 353 15.93 -8.58 -13.20
CA ALA A 353 15.06 -7.59 -13.84
C ALA A 353 13.64 -7.67 -13.27
N ALA A 354 13.28 -8.83 -12.74
CA ALA A 354 12.03 -9.05 -12.03
C ALA A 354 12.00 -8.35 -10.66
N MET A 355 13.14 -8.22 -9.97
CA MET A 355 13.21 -7.64 -8.62
C MET A 355 12.84 -6.14 -8.66
N HIS A 356 11.94 -5.73 -7.77
CA HIS A 356 11.63 -4.32 -7.49
C HIS A 356 10.82 -3.56 -8.55
N THR A 357 10.39 -4.20 -9.64
CA THR A 357 9.48 -3.54 -10.60
C THR A 357 8.15 -3.16 -9.93
N GLY A 358 7.61 -4.05 -9.09
CA GLY A 358 6.41 -3.77 -8.31
C GLY A 358 6.68 -2.70 -7.26
N LEU A 359 7.76 -2.84 -6.49
CA LEU A 359 8.16 -1.88 -5.45
C LEU A 359 8.38 -0.45 -5.97
N THR A 360 9.07 -0.29 -7.10
CA THR A 360 9.34 1.04 -7.69
C THR A 360 8.04 1.72 -8.12
N LEU A 361 7.15 0.99 -8.80
CA LEU A 361 5.88 1.51 -9.26
C LEU A 361 4.95 1.89 -8.09
N VAL A 362 4.75 1.00 -7.12
CA VAL A 362 3.83 1.30 -6.00
C VAL A 362 4.32 2.45 -5.14
N SER A 363 5.64 2.59 -4.96
CA SER A 363 6.25 3.65 -4.15
C SER A 363 6.04 5.03 -4.75
N VAL A 364 6.17 5.17 -6.07
CA VAL A 364 5.99 6.46 -6.75
C VAL A 364 4.51 6.82 -6.96
N VAL A 365 3.60 5.83 -6.98
CA VAL A 365 2.17 6.05 -7.28
C VAL A 365 1.30 6.30 -6.05
N ILE A 366 1.55 5.64 -4.91
CA ILE A 366 0.61 5.67 -3.76
C ILE A 366 0.41 7.07 -3.19
N GLY A 367 1.46 7.87 -3.07
CA GLY A 367 1.38 9.26 -2.60
C GLY A 367 0.53 10.13 -3.54
N PRO A 368 0.92 10.28 -4.81
CA PRO A 368 0.16 11.04 -5.81
C PRO A 368 -1.29 10.61 -5.97
N TYR A 369 -1.58 9.30 -5.84
CA TYR A 369 -2.96 8.81 -5.79
C TYR A 369 -3.79 9.54 -4.72
N PHE A 370 -3.26 9.67 -3.51
CA PHE A 370 -3.93 10.39 -2.44
C PHE A 370 -3.89 11.91 -2.63
N VAL A 371 -2.86 12.48 -3.25
CA VAL A 371 -2.83 13.92 -3.62
C VAL A 371 -4.01 14.26 -4.53
N VAL A 372 -4.25 13.47 -5.58
CA VAL A 372 -5.39 13.68 -6.49
C VAL A 372 -6.73 13.48 -5.76
N ARG A 373 -6.79 12.57 -4.78
CA ARG A 373 -7.99 12.38 -3.94
C ARG A 373 -8.29 13.59 -3.06
N VAL A 374 -7.29 14.25 -2.49
CA VAL A 374 -7.47 15.49 -1.73
C VAL A 374 -8.18 16.55 -2.57
N GLY A 375 -7.76 16.74 -3.83
CA GLY A 375 -8.41 17.67 -4.74
C GLY A 375 -9.88 17.34 -5.02
N LYS A 376 -10.21 16.06 -5.18
CA LYS A 376 -11.59 15.59 -5.40
C LYS A 376 -12.49 15.68 -4.16
N GLU A 377 -11.90 15.63 -2.95
CA GLU A 377 -12.63 15.83 -1.69
C GLU A 377 -12.90 17.32 -1.43
N ALA A 378 -11.98 18.20 -1.86
CA ALA A 378 -12.14 19.64 -1.75
C ALA A 378 -13.14 20.22 -2.77
N ASP A 379 -13.37 19.54 -3.90
CA ASP A 379 -14.33 19.95 -4.92
C ASP A 379 -15.23 18.78 -5.39
N PRO A 380 -16.27 18.41 -4.63
CA PRO A 380 -17.16 17.28 -4.95
C PRO A 380 -18.10 17.52 -6.14
N GLY A 381 -18.14 18.74 -6.69
CA GLY A 381 -18.98 19.13 -7.84
C GLY A 381 -18.19 19.55 -9.08
N GLY A 382 -16.88 19.75 -8.98
CA GLY A 382 -16.01 20.11 -10.09
C GLY A 382 -15.83 18.97 -11.10
N ALA A 383 -16.01 19.30 -12.38
CA ALA A 383 -15.54 18.46 -13.48
C ALA A 383 -14.08 18.02 -13.20
N PRO A 384 -13.66 16.81 -13.62
CA PRO A 384 -12.26 16.42 -13.50
C PRO A 384 -11.40 17.57 -14.02
N PRO A 385 -10.28 17.93 -13.35
CA PRO A 385 -9.42 18.98 -13.84
C PRO A 385 -9.11 18.63 -15.28
N VAL A 386 -9.66 19.44 -16.19
CA VAL A 386 -9.34 19.35 -17.60
C VAL A 386 -7.86 19.63 -17.61
N VAL A 387 -7.08 18.57 -17.84
CA VAL A 387 -5.70 18.70 -18.29
C VAL A 387 -5.82 19.48 -19.58
N ALA A 388 -5.71 20.81 -19.49
CA ALA A 388 -5.57 21.65 -20.65
C ALA A 388 -4.25 21.20 -21.28
N ALA A 389 -4.36 20.46 -22.38
CA ALA A 389 -3.25 20.26 -23.28
C ALA A 389 -2.78 21.64 -23.71
N ALA A 390 -1.58 22.01 -23.30
CA ALA A 390 -0.81 23.13 -23.82
C ALA A 390 0.61 22.62 -24.06
#